data_AF-A0A935FK17-F1
#
_entry.id   AF-A0A935FK17-F1
#
_cell.length_a   1.000
_cell.length_b   1.000
_cell.length_c   1.000
_cell.angle_alpha   90.00
_cell.angle_beta   90.00
_cell.angle_gamma   90.00
#
_symmetry.space_group_name_H-M   'P 1'
#
loop_
_entity.id
_entity.type
_entity.pdbx_description
1 polymer ?
#
loop_
_entity_poly.entity_id
_entity_poly.type
_entity_poly.pdbx_seq_one_letter_code
_entity_poly.pdbx_strand_id
1 'polypeptide(L)'
;MTSPIKITASQATADKKLLNHEWVELANEGTAPFNVEGCMLTTAVGSGRQRDVTTLKAGVVLQPGERLRLVTGSAGKQSHGEAPSAEGVRNVHLFLKAPYLERPGLTLRLVNRAHQEL
;
A
#
# COMPACT_ATOMS: atom_id res chain seq x y z
N MET A 1 18.45 11.56 -0.52
CA MET A 1 17.17 12.21 -0.17
C MET A 1 16.18 11.12 0.25
N THR A 2 15.46 11.30 1.36
CA THR A 2 14.44 10.34 1.82
C THR A 2 13.16 10.55 1.01
N SER A 3 12.48 9.48 0.59
CA SER A 3 11.19 9.58 -0.14
C SER A 3 10.16 10.39 0.68
N PRO A 4 9.40 11.32 0.05
CA PRO A 4 8.33 12.07 0.72
C PRO A 4 7.09 11.21 1.01
N ILE A 5 6.98 10.05 0.37
CA ILE A 5 5.90 9.11 0.62
C ILE A 5 6.23 8.21 1.81
N LYS A 6 5.35 8.21 2.80
CA LYS A 6 5.44 7.35 3.99
C LYS A 6 4.30 6.36 4.04
N ILE A 7 4.56 5.22 4.67
CA ILE A 7 3.51 4.35 5.19
C ILE A 7 3.08 4.96 6.53
N THR A 8 1.82 5.40 6.63
CA THR A 8 1.31 6.12 7.82
C THR A 8 0.43 5.25 8.69
N ALA A 9 -0.24 4.25 8.11
CA ALA A 9 -1.08 3.33 8.82
C ALA A 9 -1.19 1.99 8.08
N SER A 10 -1.58 0.95 8.79
CA SER A 10 -1.89 -0.35 8.22
C SER A 10 -2.88 -1.08 9.10
N GLN A 11 -3.72 -1.89 8.48
CA GLN A 11 -4.66 -2.77 9.18
C GLN A 11 -4.57 -4.17 8.57
N ALA A 12 -4.35 -5.18 9.41
CA ALA A 12 -4.30 -6.58 9.00
C ALA A 12 -5.67 -7.26 9.12
N THR A 13 -5.85 -8.38 8.41
CA THR A 13 -6.97 -9.31 8.62
C THR A 13 -6.49 -10.75 8.60
N ALA A 14 -6.95 -11.56 9.55
CA ALA A 14 -6.71 -13.01 9.55
C ALA A 14 -7.67 -13.73 8.61
N ASP A 15 -8.83 -13.12 8.35
CA ASP A 15 -9.90 -13.72 7.59
C ASP A 15 -9.68 -13.51 6.09
N LYS A 16 -9.34 -14.59 5.40
CA LYS A 16 -9.17 -14.63 3.94
C LYS A 16 -10.45 -14.29 3.17
N LYS A 17 -11.61 -14.29 3.83
CA LYS A 17 -12.84 -13.77 3.26
C LYS A 17 -12.83 -12.26 3.34
N LEU A 18 -12.44 -11.62 4.44
CA LEU A 18 -12.54 -10.16 4.63
C LEU A 18 -11.36 -9.35 4.06
N LEU A 19 -10.96 -9.59 2.81
CA LEU A 19 -9.78 -8.97 2.20
C LEU A 19 -9.86 -7.45 2.05
N ASN A 20 -11.04 -6.84 2.06
CA ASN A 20 -11.16 -5.37 2.03
C ASN A 20 -10.89 -4.72 3.40
N HIS A 21 -10.78 -5.52 4.47
CA HIS A 21 -10.41 -5.06 5.80
C HIS A 21 -8.89 -5.04 6.03
N GLU A 22 -8.11 -5.59 5.09
CA GLU A 22 -6.65 -5.45 5.09
C GLU A 22 -6.21 -4.35 4.13
N TRP A 23 -5.39 -3.43 4.63
CA TRP A 23 -4.90 -2.32 3.84
C TRP A 23 -3.63 -1.69 4.42
N VAL A 24 -2.92 -0.96 3.56
CA VAL A 24 -1.79 -0.09 3.91
C VAL A 24 -2.09 1.32 3.41
N GLU A 25 -1.92 2.32 4.26
CA GLU A 25 -2.06 3.73 3.90
C GLU A 25 -0.70 4.35 3.60
N LEU A 26 -0.63 5.02 2.46
CA LEU A 26 0.47 5.86 2.04
C LEU A 26 0.05 7.32 2.10
N ALA A 27 0.92 8.20 2.57
CA ALA A 27 0.70 9.64 2.53
C ALA A 27 1.90 10.35 1.90
N ASN A 28 1.62 11.41 1.14
CA ASN A 28 2.66 12.37 0.76
C ASN A 28 2.84 13.39 1.89
N GLU A 29 3.90 13.22 2.68
CA GLU A 29 4.29 14.15 3.74
C GLU A 29 5.30 15.20 3.26
N GLY A 30 5.62 15.19 1.97
CA GLY A 30 6.43 16.23 1.33
C GLY A 30 5.62 17.49 1.02
N THR A 31 6.32 18.50 0.52
CA THR A 31 5.74 19.81 0.15
C THR A 31 5.48 19.95 -1.35
N ALA A 32 5.79 18.92 -2.14
CA ALA A 32 5.59 18.91 -3.59
C ALA A 32 4.77 17.67 -4.02
N PRO A 33 4.07 17.74 -5.17
CA PRO A 33 3.41 16.58 -5.75
C PRO A 33 4.42 15.47 -6.03
N PHE A 34 4.02 14.22 -5.81
CA PHE A 34 4.88 13.07 -6.04
C PHE A 34 4.15 12.01 -6.87
N ASN A 35 4.75 11.60 -8.00
CA ASN A 35 4.27 10.48 -8.80
C ASN A 35 4.72 9.17 -8.13
N VAL A 36 3.77 8.35 -7.70
CA VAL A 36 4.09 7.06 -7.05
C VAL A 36 4.26 5.91 -8.03
N GLU A 37 4.12 6.15 -9.33
CA GLU A 37 4.36 5.16 -10.37
C GLU A 37 5.72 4.47 -10.21
N GLY A 38 5.73 3.14 -10.33
CA GLY A 38 6.95 2.34 -10.20
C GLY A 38 7.45 2.15 -8.77
N CYS A 39 6.86 2.82 -7.76
CA CYS A 39 7.12 2.48 -6.37
C CYS A 39 6.57 1.09 -6.04
N MET A 40 7.30 0.33 -5.25
CA MET A 40 6.96 -1.05 -4.92
C MET A 40 6.65 -1.17 -3.44
N LEU A 41 5.48 -1.72 -3.10
CA LEU A 41 5.22 -2.18 -1.74
C LEU A 41 5.85 -3.58 -1.60
N THR A 42 6.75 -3.72 -0.63
CA THR A 42 7.46 -4.96 -0.37
C THR A 42 7.28 -5.38 1.09
N THR A 43 7.40 -6.68 1.32
CA THR A 43 7.37 -7.31 2.64
C THR A 43 8.62 -8.12 2.87
N ALA A 44 9.05 -8.24 4.12
CA ALA A 44 10.08 -9.20 4.54
C ALA A 44 9.72 -9.73 5.93
N VAL A 45 10.19 -10.91 6.30
CA VAL A 45 10.04 -11.45 7.66
C VAL A 45 11.43 -11.63 8.26
N GLY A 46 11.69 -10.99 9.40
CA GLY A 46 13.03 -10.96 10.00
C GLY A 46 14.10 -10.47 9.02
N SER A 47 15.23 -11.19 8.95
CA SER A 47 16.32 -10.95 7.99
C SER A 47 16.09 -11.60 6.62
N GLY A 48 14.89 -12.09 6.35
CA GLY A 48 14.55 -12.76 5.10
C GLY A 48 14.54 -11.83 3.88
N ARG A 49 14.53 -12.44 2.69
CA ARG A 49 14.46 -11.73 1.40
C ARG A 49 13.17 -10.93 1.26
N GLN A 50 13.28 -9.70 0.74
CA GLN A 50 12.13 -8.88 0.37
C GLN A 50 11.30 -9.56 -0.73
N ARG A 51 9.97 -9.50 -0.58
CA ARG A 51 8.96 -10.00 -1.51
C ARG A 51 8.08 -8.84 -1.95
N ASP A 52 7.84 -8.78 -3.25
CA ASP A 52 6.99 -7.75 -3.83
C ASP A 52 5.53 -8.10 -3.55
N VAL A 53 4.78 -7.13 -3.03
CA VAL A 53 3.32 -7.23 -2.86
C VAL A 53 2.64 -6.68 -4.10
N THR A 54 3.05 -5.47 -4.50
CA THR A 54 2.53 -4.78 -5.69
C THR A 54 3.50 -3.71 -6.15
N THR A 55 3.43 -3.37 -7.43
CA THR A 55 4.03 -2.16 -8.01
C THR A 55 2.91 -1.17 -8.30
N LEU A 56 3.07 0.06 -7.83
CA LEU A 56 2.10 1.13 -8.06
C LEU A 56 2.11 1.50 -9.54
N LYS A 57 0.92 1.44 -10.14
CA LYS A 57 0.70 1.69 -11.57
C LYS A 57 0.78 3.18 -11.89
N ALA A 58 0.94 3.47 -13.18
CA ALA A 58 0.96 4.81 -13.73
C ALA A 58 -0.29 5.63 -13.37
N GLY A 59 -0.12 6.95 -13.35
CA GLY A 59 -1.21 7.92 -13.20
C GLY A 59 -1.62 8.22 -11.75
N VAL A 60 -0.90 7.70 -10.77
CA VAL A 60 -1.14 8.03 -9.36
C VAL A 60 -0.15 9.10 -8.92
N VAL A 61 -0.60 10.35 -8.92
CA VAL A 61 0.09 11.46 -8.26
C VAL A 61 -0.57 11.71 -6.91
N LEU A 62 0.24 11.92 -5.88
CA LEU A 62 -0.21 12.37 -4.56
C LEU A 62 0.25 13.81 -4.35
N GLN A 63 -0.71 14.71 -4.16
CA GLN A 63 -0.45 16.08 -3.70
C GLN A 63 0.03 16.08 -2.24
N PRO A 64 0.71 17.15 -1.77
CA PRO A 64 1.02 17.30 -0.35
C PRO A 64 -0.20 17.08 0.54
N GLY A 65 -0.08 16.19 1.53
CA GLY A 65 -1.16 15.84 2.45
C GLY A 65 -2.17 14.82 1.94
N GLU A 66 -2.16 14.46 0.65
CA GLU A 66 -3.04 13.42 0.11
C GLU A 66 -2.63 12.02 0.57
N ARG A 67 -3.64 11.15 0.67
CA ARG A 67 -3.50 9.78 1.15
C ARG A 67 -4.06 8.78 0.14
N LEU A 68 -3.37 7.65 0.06
CA LEU A 68 -3.72 6.51 -0.77
C LEU A 68 -3.76 5.26 0.09
N ARG A 69 -4.86 4.52 0.03
CA ARG A 69 -4.99 3.25 0.72
C ARG A 69 -4.94 2.09 -0.27
N LEU A 70 -3.95 1.23 -0.09
CA LEU A 70 -3.75 0.01 -0.86
C LEU A 70 -4.53 -1.12 -0.18
N VAL A 71 -5.71 -1.41 -0.71
CA VAL A 71 -6.66 -2.40 -0.15
C VAL A 71 -6.39 -3.77 -0.76
N THR A 72 -6.18 -4.80 0.06
CA THR A 72 -5.81 -6.16 -0.41
C THR A 72 -6.83 -6.75 -1.37
N GLY A 73 -8.13 -6.62 -1.05
CA GLY A 73 -9.24 -7.21 -1.80
C GLY A 73 -9.65 -6.46 -3.07
N SER A 74 -10.96 -6.45 -3.34
CA SER A 74 -11.57 -5.95 -4.59
C SER A 74 -12.86 -5.19 -4.27
N ALA A 75 -13.04 -4.01 -4.86
CA ALA A 75 -14.22 -3.15 -4.60
C ALA A 75 -15.56 -3.84 -4.91
N GLY A 76 -15.63 -4.61 -6.00
CA GLY A 76 -16.88 -5.24 -6.47
C GLY A 76 -17.23 -6.57 -5.81
N LYS A 77 -16.41 -7.09 -4.89
CA LYS A 77 -16.61 -8.43 -4.31
C LYS A 77 -17.13 -8.32 -2.88
N GLN A 78 -18.45 -8.43 -2.71
CA GLN A 78 -19.12 -8.32 -1.40
C GLN A 78 -18.57 -9.29 -0.35
N SER A 79 -18.17 -10.50 -0.77
CA SER A 79 -17.56 -11.47 0.14
C SER A 79 -16.21 -11.03 0.69
N HIS A 80 -15.60 -9.97 0.14
CA HIS A 80 -14.40 -9.33 0.66
C HIS A 80 -14.64 -8.35 1.81
N GLY A 81 -15.90 -8.10 2.17
CA GLY A 81 -16.26 -7.02 3.11
C GLY A 81 -16.21 -5.65 2.43
N GLU A 82 -16.46 -4.61 3.20
CA GLU A 82 -16.42 -3.23 2.71
C GLU A 82 -15.06 -2.60 3.01
N ALA A 83 -14.48 -1.92 2.02
CA ALA A 83 -13.25 -1.17 2.23
C ALA A 83 -13.57 0.11 3.00
N PRO A 84 -12.74 0.53 3.97
CA PRO A 84 -12.99 1.76 4.70
C PRO A 84 -12.99 2.97 3.75
N SER A 85 -14.03 3.78 3.86
CA SER A 85 -14.11 5.09 3.23
C SER A 85 -13.72 6.16 4.25
N ALA A 86 -12.81 7.05 3.87
CA ALA A 86 -12.40 8.19 4.67
C ALA A 86 -12.20 9.39 3.76
N GLU A 87 -12.60 10.57 4.21
CA GLU A 87 -12.39 11.82 3.47
C GLU A 87 -10.90 12.02 3.17
N GLY A 88 -10.58 12.40 1.93
CA GLY A 88 -9.20 12.62 1.50
C GLY A 88 -8.34 11.36 1.35
N VAL A 89 -8.91 10.15 1.51
CA VAL A 89 -8.20 8.88 1.29
C VAL A 89 -8.76 8.15 0.07
N ARG A 90 -7.95 8.02 -0.97
CA ARG A 90 -8.32 7.25 -2.17
C ARG A 90 -8.00 5.77 -1.97
N ASN A 91 -8.98 4.88 -2.19
CA ASN A 91 -8.74 3.43 -2.20
C ASN A 91 -8.24 2.95 -3.57
N VAL A 92 -7.19 2.14 -3.55
CA VAL A 92 -6.69 1.37 -4.70
C VAL A 92 -6.70 -0.10 -4.31
N HIS A 93 -7.47 -0.90 -5.06
CA HIS A 93 -7.59 -2.33 -4.82
C HIS A 93 -6.48 -3.11 -5.51
N LEU A 94 -5.87 -4.02 -4.76
CA LEU A 94 -4.72 -4.83 -5.21
C LEU A 94 -5.15 -6.15 -5.86
N PHE A 95 -6.39 -6.59 -5.65
CA PHE A 95 -6.94 -7.85 -6.19
C PHE A 95 -6.12 -9.09 -5.78
N LEU A 96 -5.53 -9.06 -4.57
CA LEU A 96 -4.78 -10.18 -4.04
C LEU A 96 -5.73 -11.31 -3.62
N LYS A 97 -5.19 -12.54 -3.59
CA LYS A 97 -5.97 -13.74 -3.25
C LYS A 97 -5.89 -14.11 -1.75
N ALA A 98 -5.05 -13.43 -0.98
CA ALA A 98 -4.85 -13.71 0.44
C ALA A 98 -4.32 -12.46 1.17
N PRO A 99 -4.54 -12.37 2.50
CA PRO A 99 -3.92 -11.36 3.34
C PRO A 99 -2.39 -11.51 3.34
N TYR A 100 -1.67 -10.41 3.55
CA TYR A 100 -0.20 -10.41 3.57
C TYR A 100 0.41 -9.70 4.79
N LEU A 101 -0.38 -9.00 5.61
CA LEU A 101 0.10 -8.23 6.75
C LEU A 101 0.23 -9.05 8.04
N GLU A 102 -0.59 -10.09 8.20
CA GLU A 102 -0.60 -10.86 9.44
C GLU A 102 0.46 -11.95 9.48
N ARG A 103 1.72 -11.53 9.69
CA ARG A 103 2.84 -12.44 9.91
C ARG A 103 3.74 -11.89 11.03
N PRO A 104 4.04 -12.67 12.08
CA PRO A 104 4.98 -12.23 13.11
C PRO A 104 6.33 -11.84 12.51
N GLY A 105 6.86 -10.69 12.92
CA GLY A 105 8.15 -10.18 12.42
C GLY A 105 8.12 -9.65 10.98
N LEU A 106 6.94 -9.39 10.41
CA LEU A 106 6.81 -8.76 9.10
C LEU A 106 7.30 -7.30 9.15
N THR A 107 8.07 -6.91 8.14
CA THR A 107 8.40 -5.51 7.83
C THR A 107 7.77 -5.13 6.51
N LEU A 108 7.09 -3.98 6.47
CA LEU A 108 6.59 -3.36 5.25
C LEU A 108 7.53 -2.25 4.80
N ARG A 109 7.79 -2.16 3.50
CA ARG A 109 8.61 -1.11 2.92
C ARG A 109 8.03 -0.64 1.60
N LEU A 110 7.96 0.67 1.43
CA LEU A 110 7.78 1.29 0.13
C LEU A 110 9.17 1.54 -0.47
N VAL A 111 9.45 0.93 -1.62
CA VAL A 111 10.72 1.08 -2.33
C VAL A 111 10.48 1.96 -3.55
N ASN A 112 11.15 3.11 -3.60
CA ASN A 112 11.16 3.95 -4.78
C ASN A 112 12.28 3.49 -5.72
N ARG A 113 11.93 2.74 -6.77
CA ARG A 113 12.88 2.35 -7.83
C ARG A 113 12.77 3.21 -9.09
N ALA A 114 11.75 4.07 -9.18
CA ALA A 114 11.51 4.90 -10.36
C ALA A 114 12.51 6.05 -10.53
N HIS A 115 13.23 6.41 -9.46
CA HIS A 115 14.19 7.53 -9.44
C HIS A 115 15.60 7.12 -9.01
N GLN A 116 15.98 5.84 -9.17
CA GLN A 116 17.39 5.49 -9.03
C GLN A 116 18.08 5.80 -10.36
N GLU A 117 18.74 6.95 -10.40
CA GLU A 117 19.72 7.28 -11.45
C GLU A 117 20.78 6.17 -11.49
N LEU A 118 21.17 5.80 -12.72
CA LEU A 118 22.26 4.88 -13.03
C LEU A 118 23.60 5.35 -12.45
#